data_AF-A0A2E7WXP1-F1
#
_entry.id   AF-A0A2E7WXP1-F1
#
_cell.length_a   1.000
_cell.length_b   1.000
_cell.length_c   1.000
_cell.angle_alpha   90.00
_cell.angle_beta   90.00
_cell.angle_gamma   90.00
#
_symmetry.space_group_name_H-M   'P 1'
#
loop_
_entity.id
_entity.type
_entity.pdbx_description
1 polymer ?
#
loop_
_entity_poly.entity_id
_entity_poly.type
_entity_poly.pdbx_seq_one_letter_code
_entity_poly.pdbx_strand_id
1 'polypeptide(L)'
;MARREEKVDFERLAQLESGSGDRIRVPLPNRKVNEMFAIADEILGGRRIRAVCEDGLSRISRIPGKMRRRQWVREGDLIVIQPWDFQDEKANVCMRYTKTQSLYLSRKGALPEIVDLFGLSGDRTNVEEEDFSENVDDEIQEAADSNKETIEKPRNTSSSSNDEDDIDSFFG
;
A
#
# COMPACT_ATOMS: atom_id res chain seq x y z
N MET A 1 2.00 -17.30 -3.27
CA MET A 1 0.93 -16.83 -4.18
C MET A 1 1.13 -15.35 -4.46
N ALA A 2 1.22 -14.95 -5.73
CA ALA A 2 1.56 -13.58 -6.10
C ALA A 2 0.50 -12.56 -5.65
N ARG A 3 0.98 -11.46 -5.04
CA ARG A 3 0.23 -10.29 -4.61
C ARG A 3 -0.48 -9.67 -5.81
N ARG A 4 -1.75 -10.02 -6.07
CA ARG A 4 -2.57 -9.23 -7.01
C ARG A 4 -2.85 -7.90 -6.33
N GLU A 5 -2.15 -6.85 -6.76
CA GLU A 5 -2.43 -5.49 -6.35
C GLU A 5 -3.77 -5.04 -6.96
N GLU A 6 -4.61 -4.42 -6.15
CA GLU A 6 -5.84 -3.79 -6.62
C GLU A 6 -5.44 -2.50 -7.35
N LYS A 7 -5.53 -2.50 -8.68
CA LYS A 7 -5.28 -1.32 -9.50
C LYS A 7 -6.48 -0.38 -9.41
N VAL A 8 -6.24 0.92 -9.59
CA VAL A 8 -7.31 1.91 -9.68
C VAL A 8 -8.00 1.76 -11.03
N ASP A 9 -9.30 1.52 -11.02
CA ASP A 9 -10.12 1.46 -12.23
C ASP A 9 -10.51 2.88 -12.65
N PHE A 10 -9.79 3.45 -13.62
CA PHE A 10 -10.01 4.83 -14.09
C PHE A 10 -11.41 5.06 -14.65
N GLU A 11 -11.97 4.10 -15.38
CA GLU A 11 -13.34 4.19 -15.92
C GLU A 11 -14.36 4.31 -14.79
N ARG A 12 -14.21 3.47 -13.75
CA ARG A 12 -15.10 3.47 -12.59
C ARG A 12 -14.95 4.75 -11.77
N LEU A 13 -13.75 5.32 -11.69
CA LEU A 13 -13.52 6.61 -11.07
C LEU A 13 -14.21 7.75 -11.83
N ALA A 14 -14.07 7.77 -13.16
CA ALA A 14 -14.71 8.75 -14.02
C ALA A 14 -16.25 8.66 -13.95
N GLN A 15 -16.82 7.46 -13.85
CA GLN A 15 -18.26 7.25 -13.62
C GLN A 15 -18.71 7.83 -12.26
N LEU A 16 -17.89 7.70 -11.20
CA LEU A 16 -18.19 8.28 -9.89
C LEU A 16 -18.15 9.82 -9.91
N GLU A 17 -17.27 10.41 -10.72
CA GLU A 17 -17.06 11.86 -10.84
C GLU A 17 -18.07 12.54 -11.78
N SER A 18 -18.45 11.90 -12.89
CA SER A 18 -19.27 12.50 -13.95
C SER A 18 -20.75 12.69 -13.59
N GLY A 19 -21.21 12.05 -12.50
CA GLY A 19 -22.52 12.33 -11.87
C GLY A 19 -23.77 12.02 -12.71
N SER A 20 -23.62 11.49 -13.93
CA SER A 20 -24.67 11.28 -14.94
C SER A 20 -24.81 9.80 -15.29
N GLY A 21 -25.96 9.21 -14.92
CA GLY A 21 -26.43 7.88 -15.35
C GLY A 21 -25.91 6.72 -14.49
N ASP A 22 -26.79 6.08 -13.71
CA ASP A 22 -26.50 4.97 -12.77
C ASP A 22 -25.47 5.28 -11.67
N ARG A 23 -25.90 6.12 -10.72
CA ARG A 23 -25.11 6.56 -9.56
C ARG A 23 -24.76 5.40 -8.64
N ILE A 24 -23.62 4.76 -8.86
CA ILE A 24 -22.95 3.93 -7.86
C ILE A 24 -22.53 4.88 -6.72
N ARG A 25 -23.37 5.04 -5.70
CA ARG A 25 -23.05 5.89 -4.56
C ARG A 25 -22.07 5.18 -3.63
N VAL A 26 -20.95 5.84 -3.33
CA VAL A 26 -20.05 5.37 -2.27
C VAL A 26 -20.72 5.59 -0.90
N PRO A 27 -20.89 4.54 -0.08
CA PRO A 27 -21.48 4.68 1.26
C PRO A 27 -20.57 5.55 2.13
N LEU A 28 -21.15 6.41 2.96
CA LEU A 28 -20.41 7.17 3.97
C LEU A 28 -20.64 6.54 5.35
N PRO A 29 -19.70 6.67 6.30
CA PRO A 29 -19.86 6.17 7.65
C PRO A 29 -21.00 6.90 8.37
N ASN A 30 -21.81 6.15 9.13
CA ASN A 30 -22.92 6.70 9.89
C ASN A 30 -22.46 7.22 11.25
N ARG A 31 -22.28 8.54 11.35
CA ARG A 31 -21.92 9.23 12.61
C ARG A 31 -22.88 8.94 13.77
N LYS A 32 -24.15 8.66 13.47
CA LYS A 32 -25.18 8.34 14.49
C LYS A 32 -24.91 7.03 15.25
N VAL A 33 -24.17 6.11 14.63
CA VAL A 33 -23.89 4.77 15.16
C VAL A 33 -22.41 4.68 15.61
N ASN A 34 -21.75 5.84 15.75
CA ASN A 34 -20.33 5.95 16.04
C ASN A 34 -19.45 5.24 15.00
N GLU A 35 -19.86 5.25 13.73
CA GLU A 35 -19.00 4.79 12.64
C GLU A 35 -18.08 5.92 12.18
N MET A 36 -16.82 5.55 11.94
CA MET A 36 -15.76 6.47 11.56
C MET A 36 -14.86 5.88 10.48
N PHE A 37 -14.16 6.77 9.77
CA PHE A 37 -13.11 6.34 8.85
C PHE A 37 -11.87 5.88 9.63
N ALA A 38 -11.21 4.87 9.09
CA ALA A 38 -9.92 4.43 9.57
C ALA A 38 -9.09 3.82 8.44
N ILE A 39 -7.78 3.78 8.64
CA ILE A 39 -6.86 3.03 7.79
C ILE A 39 -6.39 1.80 8.51
N ALA A 40 -6.35 0.69 7.76
CA ALA A 40 -5.67 -0.52 8.18
C ALA A 40 -4.14 -0.28 8.24
N ASP A 41 -3.56 -0.35 9.43
CA ASP A 41 -2.12 -0.17 9.66
C ASP A 41 -1.40 -1.52 9.54
N GLU A 42 -1.65 -2.43 10.49
CA GLU A 42 -0.95 -3.72 10.59
C GLU A 42 -1.92 -4.89 10.82
N ILE A 43 -1.71 -6.02 10.14
CA ILE A 43 -2.50 -7.25 10.36
C ILE A 43 -1.93 -8.07 11.52
N LEU A 44 -2.60 -8.02 12.67
CA LEU A 44 -2.22 -8.76 13.88
C LEU A 44 -2.52 -10.28 13.82
N GLY A 45 -3.24 -10.73 12.80
CA GLY A 45 -3.69 -12.13 12.68
C GLY A 45 -4.95 -12.43 13.51
N GLY A 46 -5.43 -13.67 13.46
CA GLY A 46 -6.62 -14.08 14.23
C GLY A 46 -7.90 -13.27 13.97
N ARG A 47 -8.04 -12.66 12.77
CA ARG A 47 -9.12 -11.73 12.38
C ARG A 47 -9.07 -10.37 13.09
N ARG A 48 -7.93 -10.00 13.63
CA ARG A 48 -7.68 -8.67 14.22
C ARG A 48 -6.74 -7.88 13.32
N ILE A 49 -6.94 -6.57 13.30
CA ILE A 49 -6.13 -5.61 12.56
C ILE A 49 -5.96 -4.37 13.44
N ARG A 50 -4.78 -3.75 13.40
CA ARG A 50 -4.57 -2.43 13.98
C ARG A 50 -5.05 -1.39 12.98
N ALA A 51 -5.90 -0.46 13.41
CA ALA A 51 -6.44 0.57 12.54
C ALA A 51 -6.23 1.95 13.16
N VAL A 52 -5.73 2.90 12.37
CA VAL A 52 -5.63 4.31 12.75
C VAL A 52 -6.94 4.99 12.39
N CYS A 53 -7.62 5.51 13.39
CA CYS A 53 -8.95 6.08 13.25
C CYS A 53 -8.84 7.57 12.89
N GLU A 54 -9.94 8.16 12.42
CA GLU A 54 -10.01 9.61 12.20
C GLU A 54 -9.77 10.45 13.47
N ASP A 55 -10.00 9.89 14.65
CA ASP A 55 -9.70 10.54 15.93
C ASP A 55 -8.18 10.62 16.21
N GLY A 56 -7.35 9.99 15.36
CA GLY A 56 -5.91 9.82 15.56
C GLY A 56 -5.51 8.69 16.50
N LEU A 57 -6.47 8.02 17.14
CA LEU A 57 -6.21 6.87 17.99
C LEU A 57 -6.06 5.59 17.17
N SER A 58 -5.09 4.76 17.55
CA SER A 58 -4.94 3.40 17.01
C SER A 58 -5.79 2.40 17.81
N ARG A 59 -6.68 1.68 17.14
CA ARG A 59 -7.58 0.69 17.77
C ARG A 59 -7.39 -0.70 17.19
N ILE A 60 -7.57 -1.72 18.02
CA ILE A 60 -7.59 -3.12 17.59
C ILE A 60 -8.98 -3.45 17.08
N SER A 61 -9.11 -3.59 15.77
CA SER A 61 -10.38 -3.83 15.10
C SER A 61 -10.59 -5.31 14.78
N ARG A 62 -11.79 -5.83 15.06
CA ARG A 62 -12.21 -7.18 14.70
C ARG A 62 -12.84 -7.20 13.31
N ILE A 63 -12.40 -8.12 12.45
CA ILE A 63 -12.98 -8.33 11.11
C ILE A 63 -14.15 -9.33 11.19
N PRO A 64 -15.39 -8.93 10.88
CA PRO A 64 -16.53 -9.85 10.85
C PRO A 64 -16.35 -10.97 9.83
N GLY A 65 -16.89 -12.15 10.15
CA GLY A 65 -16.80 -13.31 9.25
C GLY A 65 -17.49 -13.10 7.89
N LYS A 66 -18.51 -12.23 7.84
CA LYS A 66 -19.17 -11.81 6.59
C LYS A 66 -18.21 -11.03 5.68
N MET A 67 -17.46 -10.10 6.26
CA MET A 67 -16.45 -9.33 5.52
C MET A 67 -15.34 -10.22 5.01
N ARG A 68 -14.71 -11.01 5.88
CA ARG A 68 -13.58 -11.88 5.51
C ARG A 68 -13.85 -12.79 4.30
N ARG A 69 -15.10 -13.23 4.13
CA ARG A 69 -15.51 -14.07 2.99
C ARG A 69 -15.73 -13.27 1.69
N ARG A 70 -16.10 -11.99 1.78
CA ARG A 70 -16.49 -11.15 0.64
C ARG A 70 -15.40 -10.16 0.20
N GLN A 71 -14.68 -9.59 1.16
CA GLN A 71 -13.71 -8.51 0.96
C GLN A 71 -12.51 -8.79 1.87
N TRP A 72 -11.34 -8.95 1.26
CA TRP A 72 -10.10 -9.15 1.99
C TRP A 72 -9.54 -7.78 2.34
N VAL A 73 -9.30 -7.53 3.62
CA VAL A 73 -8.69 -6.28 4.10
C VAL A 73 -7.18 -6.48 4.09
N ARG A 74 -6.47 -5.50 3.53
CA ARG A 74 -5.01 -5.42 3.53
C ARG A 74 -4.55 -4.18 4.29
N GLU A 75 -3.26 -4.15 4.59
CA GLU A 75 -2.59 -2.96 5.12
C GLU A 75 -2.68 -1.82 4.09
N GLY A 76 -2.92 -0.61 4.57
CA GLY A 76 -3.17 0.59 3.76
C GLY A 76 -4.59 0.71 3.18
N ASP A 77 -5.48 -0.25 3.40
CA ASP A 77 -6.87 -0.13 2.92
C ASP A 77 -7.67 0.85 3.80
N LEU A 78 -8.51 1.66 3.13
CA LEU A 78 -9.49 2.51 3.81
C LEU A 78 -10.68 1.66 4.26
N ILE A 79 -11.02 1.75 5.54
CA ILE A 79 -12.08 0.98 6.17
C ILE A 79 -13.01 1.89 6.97
N VAL A 80 -14.24 1.41 7.19
CA VAL A 80 -15.15 1.97 8.19
C VAL A 80 -15.08 1.09 9.42
N ILE A 81 -14.87 1.71 10.57
CA ILE A 81 -14.87 1.03 11.86
C ILE A 81 -15.95 1.60 12.76
N GLN A 82 -16.34 0.81 13.74
CA GLN A 82 -17.24 1.17 14.82
C GLN A 82 -16.55 0.81 16.15
N PRO A 83 -16.06 1.80 16.92
CA PRO A 83 -15.52 1.59 18.25
C PRO A 83 -16.57 0.97 19.19
N TRP A 84 -16.13 0.25 20.22
CA TRP A 84 -17.02 -0.28 21.24
C TRP A 84 -17.33 0.77 22.30
N ASP A 85 -18.58 0.89 22.69
CA ASP A 85 -19.03 1.91 23.66
C ASP A 85 -18.38 1.79 25.06
N PHE A 86 -17.84 0.62 25.40
CA PHE A 86 -17.24 0.34 26.71
C PHE A 86 -15.71 0.15 26.66
N GLN A 87 -15.11 0.05 25.48
CA GLN A 87 -13.67 -0.10 25.33
C GLN A 87 -13.21 0.55 24.03
N ASP A 88 -12.76 1.80 24.14
CA ASP A 88 -12.34 2.60 23.00
C ASP A 88 -11.11 2.03 22.28
N GLU A 89 -10.29 1.22 22.95
CA GLU A 89 -9.14 0.55 22.32
C GLU A 89 -9.56 -0.50 21.28
N LYS A 90 -10.83 -0.94 21.32
CA LYS A 90 -11.35 -2.00 20.46
C LYS A 90 -12.45 -1.47 19.56
N ALA A 91 -12.50 -2.03 18.36
CA ALA A 91 -13.51 -1.69 17.37
C ALA A 91 -13.93 -2.91 16.55
N ASN A 92 -15.02 -2.77 15.81
CA ASN A 92 -15.42 -3.70 14.77
C ASN A 92 -15.25 -3.04 13.39
N VAL A 93 -14.75 -3.78 12.41
CA VAL A 93 -14.73 -3.32 11.02
C VAL A 93 -16.11 -3.53 10.41
N CYS A 94 -16.71 -2.47 9.86
CA CYS A 94 -18.02 -2.51 9.22
C CYS A 94 -17.92 -2.83 7.71
N MET A 95 -17.05 -2.11 7.00
CA MET A 95 -16.84 -2.27 5.56
C MET A 95 -15.45 -1.82 5.11
N ARG A 96 -15.03 -2.26 3.92
CA ARG A 96 -13.79 -1.88 3.25
C ARG A 96 -14.12 -1.13 1.96
N TYR A 97 -13.46 0.00 1.71
CA TYR A 97 -13.54 0.69 0.43
C TYR A 97 -12.56 0.08 -0.57
N THR A 98 -12.95 0.05 -1.85
CA THR A 98 -12.00 -0.28 -2.91
C THR A 98 -11.05 0.89 -3.14
N LYS A 99 -9.88 0.64 -3.74
CA LYS A 99 -8.89 1.69 -3.99
C LYS A 99 -9.46 2.87 -4.78
N THR A 100 -10.30 2.58 -5.78
CA THR A 100 -11.03 3.58 -6.57
C THR A 100 -12.01 4.40 -5.71
N GLN A 101 -12.70 3.77 -4.76
CA GLN A 101 -13.62 4.46 -3.84
C GLN A 101 -12.86 5.36 -2.87
N SER A 102 -11.74 4.88 -2.32
CA SER A 102 -10.88 5.66 -1.43
C SER A 102 -10.37 6.92 -2.14
N LEU A 103 -9.89 6.76 -3.37
CA LEU A 103 -9.42 7.89 -4.18
C LEU A 103 -10.54 8.89 -4.51
N TYR A 104 -11.74 8.41 -4.82
CA TYR A 104 -12.92 9.27 -5.01
C TYR A 104 -13.26 10.06 -3.73
N LEU A 105 -13.23 9.43 -2.55
CA LEU A 105 -13.51 10.07 -1.27
C LEU A 105 -12.45 11.13 -0.91
N SER A 106 -11.18 10.84 -1.20
CA SER A 106 -10.06 11.78 -1.07
C SER A 106 -10.24 12.99 -1.98
N ARG A 107 -10.48 12.80 -3.28
CA ARG A 107 -10.76 13.88 -4.26
C ARG A 107 -11.96 14.75 -3.87
N LYS A 108 -12.96 14.16 -3.23
CA LYS A 108 -14.15 14.88 -2.78
C LYS A 108 -13.91 15.70 -1.50
N GLY A 109 -12.77 15.52 -0.82
CA GLY A 109 -12.49 16.16 0.48
C GLY A 109 -13.38 15.62 1.61
N ALA A 110 -13.86 14.38 1.49
CA ALA A 110 -14.72 13.76 2.50
C ALA A 110 -13.92 13.03 3.59
N LEU A 111 -12.62 12.82 3.38
CA LEU A 111 -11.72 12.17 4.33
C LEU A 111 -11.02 13.22 5.20
N PRO A 112 -10.85 12.96 6.50
CA PRO A 112 -9.99 13.78 7.35
C PRO A 112 -8.52 13.59 6.97
N GLU A 113 -7.70 14.63 7.18
CA GLU A 113 -6.28 14.69 6.77
C GLU A 113 -5.47 13.50 7.28
N ILE A 114 -5.67 13.12 8.54
CA ILE A 114 -4.98 11.98 9.16
C ILE A 114 -5.26 10.63 8.47
N VAL A 115 -6.40 10.53 7.76
CA VAL A 115 -6.80 9.31 7.06
C VAL A 115 -6.54 9.42 5.54
N ASP A 116 -6.08 10.57 5.04
CA ASP A 116 -5.88 10.80 3.60
C ASP A 116 -4.49 10.36 3.12
N LEU A 117 -4.20 9.06 3.17
CA LEU A 117 -2.97 8.50 2.57
C LEU A 117 -3.02 8.44 1.03
N PHE A 118 -4.18 8.70 0.43
CA PHE A 118 -4.40 8.54 -1.02
C PHE A 118 -4.03 9.80 -1.82
N GLY A 119 -3.66 10.88 -1.13
CA GLY A 119 -2.73 11.89 -1.63
C GLY A 119 -3.31 12.86 -2.65
N LEU A 120 -4.09 13.83 -2.17
CA LEU A 120 -4.36 15.08 -2.89
C LEU A 120 -4.37 16.35 -2.00
N SER A 121 -4.19 16.24 -0.68
CA SER A 121 -4.28 17.40 0.23
C SER A 121 -2.97 17.96 0.78
N GLY A 122 -1.82 17.30 0.60
CA GLY A 122 -0.55 17.80 1.14
C GLY A 122 0.63 17.28 0.34
N ASP A 123 1.20 18.19 -0.45
CA ASP A 123 2.64 18.33 -0.69
C ASP A 123 3.45 17.08 -0.32
N ARG A 124 3.64 16.18 -1.29
CA ARG A 124 4.84 15.34 -1.25
C ARG A 124 5.96 16.34 -1.26
N THR A 125 6.48 16.65 -0.06
CA THR A 125 7.67 17.43 0.18
C THR A 125 8.53 17.35 -1.06
N ASN A 126 8.70 18.48 -1.75
CA ASN A 126 9.97 18.79 -2.34
C ASN A 126 11.00 18.45 -1.26
N VAL A 127 11.47 17.20 -1.25
CA VAL A 127 12.83 16.92 -0.86
C VAL A 127 13.56 17.71 -1.91
N GLU A 128 14.00 18.88 -1.48
CA GLU A 128 14.80 19.80 -2.26
C GLU A 128 15.80 18.92 -3.02
N GLU A 129 15.62 18.86 -4.33
CA GLU A 129 16.71 18.56 -5.24
C GLU A 129 17.67 19.73 -5.06
N GLU A 130 18.38 19.80 -3.93
CA GLU A 130 19.60 20.57 -3.85
C GLU A 130 20.63 19.78 -4.65
N ASP A 131 20.61 20.06 -5.95
CA ASP A 131 21.77 20.21 -6.81
C ASP A 131 23.10 19.91 -6.11
N PHE A 132 23.47 18.63 -6.05
CA PHE A 132 24.88 18.24 -5.97
C PHE A 132 25.50 18.48 -7.36
N SER A 133 25.57 19.76 -7.74
CA SER A 133 26.39 20.27 -8.82
C SER A 133 27.65 20.87 -8.21
N GLU A 134 28.49 20.03 -7.61
CA GLU A 134 29.90 20.39 -7.46
C GLU A 134 30.59 20.23 -8.82
N ASN A 135 30.34 21.19 -9.71
CA ASN A 135 31.34 21.59 -10.69
C ASN A 135 32.41 22.37 -9.90
N VAL A 136 33.37 21.65 -9.33
CA VAL A 136 34.65 22.25 -8.98
C VAL A 136 35.55 22.04 -10.18
N ASP A 137 35.46 22.98 -11.12
CA ASP A 137 36.54 23.26 -12.05
C ASP A 137 37.73 23.74 -11.21
N ASP A 138 38.66 22.85 -10.88
CA ASP A 138 40.03 23.24 -10.55
C ASP A 138 40.98 22.53 -11.53
N GLU A 139 41.42 23.33 -12.49
CA GLU A 139 42.55 23.06 -13.36
C GLU A 139 43.78 22.62 -12.56
N ILE A 140 44.29 21.43 -12.84
CA ILE A 140 45.73 21.15 -12.71
C ILE A 140 46.22 20.54 -14.02
N GLN A 141 47.20 21.24 -14.59
CA GLN A 141 47.83 21.01 -15.89
C GLN A 141 48.58 19.69 -16.00
N GLU A 142 48.65 19.23 -17.24
CA GLU A 142 49.38 18.10 -17.84
C GLU A 142 50.72 17.68 -17.20
N ALA A 143 50.92 16.36 -17.12
CA ALA A 143 52.12 15.73 -17.66
C ALA A 143 51.81 14.28 -18.09
N ALA A 144 52.18 13.96 -19.33
CA ALA A 144 52.08 12.66 -19.97
C ALA A 144 52.94 11.59 -19.29
N ASP A 145 52.50 10.32 -19.31
CA ASP A 145 53.19 9.33 -20.13
C ASP A 145 52.40 8.02 -20.30
N SER A 146 52.55 7.47 -21.49
CA SER A 146 51.96 6.25 -22.02
C SER A 146 52.41 4.97 -21.29
N ASN A 147 51.52 3.99 -21.13
CA ASN A 147 51.81 2.64 -21.63
C ASN A 147 50.59 1.72 -21.73
N LYS A 148 50.65 0.94 -22.80
CA LYS A 148 49.72 -0.04 -23.38
C LYS A 148 50.01 -1.42 -22.77
N GLU A 149 48.98 -2.21 -22.45
CA GLU A 149 48.76 -3.57 -23.00
C GLU A 149 47.61 -4.35 -22.32
N THR A 150 46.72 -4.78 -23.21
CA THR A 150 45.90 -5.99 -23.31
C THR A 150 46.26 -7.16 -22.39
N ILE A 151 45.27 -7.85 -21.80
CA ILE A 151 45.24 -9.33 -21.62
C ILE A 151 43.78 -9.82 -21.59
N GLU A 152 43.59 -10.99 -22.20
CA GLU A 152 42.38 -11.64 -22.69
C GLU A 152 41.52 -12.37 -21.63
N LYS A 153 40.25 -12.66 -21.98
CA LYS A 153 39.43 -13.71 -21.33
C LYS A 153 40.01 -15.10 -21.59
N PRO A 154 39.79 -16.04 -20.67
CA PRO A 154 39.10 -17.24 -21.11
C PRO A 154 37.92 -17.68 -20.23
N ARG A 155 36.92 -18.22 -20.92
CA ARG A 155 35.85 -19.11 -20.44
C ARG A 155 36.49 -20.35 -19.78
N ASN A 156 35.91 -20.87 -18.71
CA ASN A 156 35.91 -22.31 -18.48
C ASN A 156 34.64 -22.78 -17.77
N THR A 157 34.02 -23.76 -18.42
CA THR A 157 32.91 -24.59 -18.02
C THR A 157 33.44 -25.86 -17.37
N SER A 158 32.88 -26.32 -16.25
CA SER A 158 32.81 -27.75 -15.95
C SER A 158 31.69 -28.07 -14.97
N SER A 159 30.89 -29.01 -15.42
CA SER A 159 29.79 -29.77 -14.81
C SER A 159 30.17 -30.62 -13.60
N SER A 160 29.18 -30.85 -12.72
CA SER A 160 28.97 -32.05 -11.91
C SER A 160 27.55 -31.92 -11.34
N SER A 161 26.51 -32.58 -11.87
CA SER A 161 26.07 -33.97 -11.59
C SER A 161 26.02 -34.33 -10.11
N ASN A 162 24.89 -34.99 -9.75
CA ASN A 162 24.54 -35.72 -8.52
C ASN A 162 23.55 -34.96 -7.60
N ASP A 163 22.42 -35.50 -7.14
CA ASP A 163 21.72 -36.77 -7.36
C ASP A 163 20.22 -36.52 -7.11
N GLU A 164 19.38 -37.27 -7.82
CA GLU A 164 17.96 -37.46 -7.51
C GLU A 164 17.85 -38.32 -6.25
N ASP A 165 17.14 -37.85 -5.22
CA ASP A 165 16.69 -38.70 -4.13
C ASP A 165 15.15 -38.72 -4.08
N ASP A 166 14.65 -39.89 -4.42
CA ASP A 166 13.26 -40.33 -4.35
C ASP A 166 12.67 -40.18 -2.94
N ILE A 167 11.67 -39.32 -2.79
CA ILE A 167 10.71 -39.39 -1.67
C ILE A 167 9.34 -39.72 -2.27
N ASP A 168 9.18 -41.00 -2.59
CA ASP A 168 7.90 -41.60 -2.98
C ASP A 168 7.70 -42.81 -2.07
N SER A 169 6.86 -42.70 -1.01
CA SER A 169 6.30 -43.81 -0.20
C SER A 169 5.55 -43.34 1.10
N PHE A 170 4.51 -42.50 1.05
CA PHE A 170 3.70 -42.26 2.27
C PHE A 170 2.18 -42.09 2.14
N PHE A 171 1.57 -42.24 0.97
CA PHE A 171 0.11 -42.38 0.89
C PHE A 171 -0.25 -43.59 0.03
N GLY A 172 -0.10 -44.77 0.64
CA GLY A 172 -0.88 -45.96 0.28
C GLY A 172 -2.23 -45.93 0.97
#